data_AF-A0A0D6Q9Z5-F1
#
_entry.id   AF-A0A0D6Q9Z5-F1
#
_cell.length_a   1.000
_cell.length_b   1.000
_cell.length_c   1.000
_cell.angle_alpha   90.00
_cell.angle_beta   90.00
_cell.angle_gamma   90.00
#
_symmetry.space_group_name_H-M   'P 1'
#
loop_
_entity.id
_entity.type
_entity.pdbx_description
1 polymer ?
#
loop_
_entity_poly.entity_id
_entity_poly.type
_entity_poly.pdbx_seq_one_letter_code
_entity_poly.pdbx_strand_id
1 'polypeptide(L)'
;MAKEPSQNVQDVFLNHVRRSKTPVTIFLVNGVKLQGIITWFDNFSVLLRRDGHTQLVYKHAISTVMPATPVSLFEPPAEAEGTEERAPTDGNPS
;
A
#
# COMPACT_ATOMS: atom_id res chain seq x y z
N MET A 1 -2.46 -27.72 -4.49
CA MET A 1 -2.22 -26.30 -4.81
C MET A 1 -2.41 -25.52 -3.53
N ALA A 2 -1.35 -24.89 -3.01
CA ALA A 2 -1.48 -24.02 -1.84
C ALA A 2 -2.30 -22.80 -2.27
N LYS A 3 -3.45 -22.59 -1.62
CA LYS A 3 -4.28 -21.40 -1.81
C LYS A 3 -3.46 -20.22 -1.31
N GLU A 4 -2.98 -19.37 -2.22
CA GLU A 4 -2.33 -18.12 -1.82
C GLU A 4 -3.28 -17.38 -0.87
N PRO A 5 -2.81 -16.96 0.32
CA PRO A 5 -3.67 -16.26 1.25
C PRO A 5 -4.12 -14.98 0.56
N SER A 6 -5.43 -14.86 0.32
CA SER A 6 -6.04 -13.64 -0.19
C SER A 6 -5.61 -12.49 0.73
N GLN A 7 -4.67 -11.66 0.27
CA GLN A 7 -4.11 -10.62 1.12
C GLN A 7 -5.23 -9.64 1.48
N ASN A 8 -5.46 -9.46 2.78
CA ASN A 8 -6.49 -8.55 3.28
C ASN A 8 -6.15 -7.11 2.85
N VAL A 9 -7.02 -6.51 2.02
CA VAL A 9 -6.84 -5.15 1.49
C VAL A 9 -6.56 -4.11 2.58
N GLN A 10 -7.18 -4.25 3.76
CA GLN A 10 -6.97 -3.35 4.89
C GLN A 10 -5.52 -3.45 5.39
N ASP A 11 -5.04 -4.68 5.63
CA ASP A 11 -3.70 -4.90 6.15
C ASP A 11 -2.63 -4.51 5.14
N VAL A 12 -2.86 -4.78 3.85
CA VAL A 12 -1.96 -4.36 2.76
C VAL A 12 -1.86 -2.84 2.72
N PHE A 13 -2.99 -2.13 2.71
CA PHE A 13 -3.02 -0.67 2.69
C PHE A 13 -2.37 -0.06 3.94
N LEU A 14 -2.77 -0.49 5.14
CA LEU A 14 -2.24 0.04 6.40
C LEU A 14 -0.74 -0.25 6.56
N ASN A 15 -0.28 -1.42 6.11
CA ASN A 15 1.15 -1.73 6.10
C ASN A 15 1.91 -0.85 5.12
N HIS A 16 1.36 -0.63 3.92
CA HIS A 16 1.99 0.22 2.91
C HIS A 16 2.22 1.63 3.46
N VAL A 17 1.16 2.30 3.93
CA VAL A 17 1.26 3.70 4.43
C VAL A 17 2.13 3.81 5.68
N ARG A 18 2.12 2.79 6.55
CA ARG A 18 3.00 2.73 7.73
C ARG A 18 4.47 2.63 7.34
N ARG A 19 4.81 1.70 6.44
CA ARG A 19 6.20 1.45 6.02
C ARG A 19 6.80 2.64 5.29
N SER A 20 6.03 3.24 4.38
CA SER A 20 6.45 4.44 3.64
C SER A 20 6.40 5.72 4.47
N LYS A 21 5.86 5.66 5.70
CA LYS A 21 5.62 6.83 6.56
C LYS A 21 4.81 7.91 5.83
N THR A 22 3.91 7.49 4.94
CA THR A 22 3.08 8.41 4.14
C THR A 22 2.16 9.18 5.07
N PRO A 23 2.15 10.54 5.02
CA PRO A 23 1.16 11.32 5.75
C PRO A 23 -0.24 10.94 5.30
N VAL A 24 -1.16 10.76 6.26
CA VAL A 24 -2.56 10.44 6.00
C VAL A 24 -3.47 11.47 6.66
N THR A 25 -4.65 11.65 6.06
CA THR A 25 -5.80 12.26 6.71
C THR A 25 -6.81 11.16 7.04
N ILE A 26 -7.12 11.00 8.32
CA ILE A 26 -8.16 10.07 8.82
C ILE A 26 -9.41 10.89 9.09
N PHE A 27 -10.51 10.52 8.45
CA PHE A 27 -11.82 11.08 8.68
C PHE A 27 -12.55 10.19 9.67
N LEU A 28 -13.11 10.80 10.71
CA LEU A 28 -13.96 10.12 11.68
C LEU A 28 -15.43 10.17 11.23
N VAL A 29 -16.23 9.23 11.72
CA VAL A 29 -17.68 9.13 11.44
C VAL A 29 -18.44 10.38 11.90
N ASN A 30 -17.93 11.11 12.90
CA ASN A 30 -18.50 12.36 13.38
C ASN A 30 -18.05 13.61 12.59
N GLY A 31 -17.27 13.43 11.52
CA GLY A 31 -16.77 14.51 10.66
C GLY A 31 -15.45 15.15 11.11
N VAL A 32 -14.89 14.78 12.27
CA VAL A 32 -13.57 15.26 12.68
C VAL A 32 -12.49 14.69 11.76
N LYS A 33 -11.51 15.52 11.39
CA LYS A 33 -10.32 15.10 10.64
C LYS A 33 -9.08 15.05 11.53
N LEU A 34 -8.35 13.95 11.43
CA LEU A 34 -7.05 13.75 12.07
C LEU A 34 -5.99 13.66 10.98
N GLN A 35 -4.82 14.23 11.22
CA GLN A 35 -3.70 14.15 10.28
C GLN A 35 -2.47 13.65 11.01
N GLY A 36 -1.64 12.88 10.31
CA GLY A 36 -0.42 12.36 10.88
C GLY A 36 0.13 11.17 10.09
N ILE A 37 0.98 10.39 10.74
CA ILE A 37 1.56 9.17 10.18
C ILE A 37 1.10 7.99 11.01
N ILE A 38 0.64 6.92 10.35
CA ILE A 38 0.29 5.67 11.01
C ILE A 38 1.59 4.96 11.39
N THR A 39 1.82 4.76 12.69
CA THR A 39 3.02 4.08 13.19
C THR A 39 2.77 2.62 13.50
N TRP A 40 1.53 2.26 13.86
CA TRP A 40 1.13 0.89 14.17
C TRP A 40 -0.39 0.74 14.01
N PHE A 41 -0.87 -0.50 13.94
CA PHE A 41 -2.27 -0.86 13.93
C PHE A 41 -2.40 -2.32 14.38
N ASP A 42 -3.58 -2.66 14.88
CA ASP A 42 -4.03 -4.02 15.13
C ASP A 42 -5.40 -4.23 14.48
N ASN A 43 -6.16 -5.24 14.92
CA ASN A 43 -7.49 -5.53 14.37
C ASN A 43 -8.50 -4.39 14.58
N PHE A 44 -8.40 -3.64 15.69
CA PHE A 44 -9.45 -2.70 16.13
C PHE A 44 -9.00 -1.25 16.21
N SER A 45 -7.70 -0.98 16.11
CA SER A 45 -7.13 0.33 16.38
C SER A 45 -5.93 0.66 15.50
N VAL A 46 -5.62 1.95 15.44
CA VAL A 46 -4.49 2.53 14.71
C VAL A 46 -3.79 3.54 15.62
N LEU A 47 -2.46 3.49 15.70
CA LEU A 47 -1.66 4.54 16.31
C LEU A 47 -1.30 5.58 15.25
N LEU A 48 -1.74 6.82 15.48
CA LEU A 48 -1.45 7.98 14.65
C LEU A 48 -0.47 8.89 15.40
N ARG A 49 0.61 9.30 14.75
CA ARG A 49 1.58 10.25 15.28
C ARG A 49 1.56 11.56 14.51
N ARG A 50 1.57 12.68 15.24
CA ARG A 50 1.70 14.04 14.71
C ARG A 50 2.39 14.92 15.74
N ASP A 51 3.36 15.72 15.30
CA ASP A 51 4.04 16.74 16.14
C ASP A 51 4.59 16.17 17.47
N GLY A 52 5.18 14.96 17.42
CA GLY A 52 5.71 14.26 18.61
C GLY A 52 4.65 13.56 19.48
N HIS A 53 3.38 13.91 19.32
CA HIS A 53 2.28 13.26 20.03
C HIS A 53 1.83 11.99 19.33
N THR A 54 1.43 10.98 20.11
CA THR A 54 0.88 9.72 19.62
C THR A 54 -0.52 9.54 20.19
N GLN A 55 -1.48 9.21 19.35
CA GLN A 55 -2.87 8.97 19.73
C GLN A 55 -3.35 7.61 19.21
N LEU A 56 -4.12 6.92 20.03
CA LEU A 56 -4.81 5.69 19.66
C LEU A 56 -6.18 6.04 19.06
N VAL A 57 -6.44 5.56 17.85
CA VAL A 57 -7.70 5.79 17.13
C VAL A 57 -8.38 4.44 16.91
N TYR A 58 -9.61 4.30 17.43
CA TYR A 58 -10.41 3.09 17.21
C TYR A 58 -11.02 3.07 15.81
N LYS A 59 -10.94 1.94 15.12
CA LYS A 59 -11.43 1.77 13.74
C LYS A 59 -12.93 1.98 13.60
N HIS A 60 -13.74 1.67 14.62
CA HIS A 60 -15.19 1.90 14.57
C HIS A 60 -15.54 3.40 14.46
N ALA A 61 -14.64 4.28 14.86
CA ALA A 61 -14.81 5.72 14.75
C ALA A 61 -14.28 6.27 13.41
N ILE A 62 -13.55 5.49 12.63
CA ILE A 62 -12.95 5.91 11.36
C ILE A 62 -13.94 5.65 10.22
N SER A 63 -14.22 6.67 9.42
CA SER A 63 -15.00 6.54 8.18
C SER A 63 -14.09 6.34 6.97
N THR A 64 -12.95 7.04 6.89
CA THR A 64 -12.06 6.99 5.72
C THR A 64 -10.61 7.29 6.09
N VAL A 65 -9.66 6.66 5.40
CA VAL A 65 -8.21 6.96 5.49
C VAL A 65 -7.71 7.37 4.12
N MET A 66 -7.24 8.62 3.99
CA MET A 66 -6.78 9.20 2.74
C MET A 66 -5.27 9.48 2.80
N PRO A 67 -4.44 8.81 1.98
CA PRO A 67 -3.01 9.10 1.90
C PRO A 67 -2.77 10.42 1.16
N ALA A 68 -1.72 11.14 1.54
CA ALA A 68 -1.34 12.40 0.88
C ALA A 68 -0.73 12.19 -0.52
N THR A 69 -0.22 10.98 -0.80
CA THR A 69 0.35 10.60 -2.09
C THR A 69 -0.39 9.38 -2.65
N PRO A 70 -0.45 9.22 -3.99
CA PRO A 70 -0.98 8.01 -4.60
C PRO A 70 -0.31 6.75 -4.04
N VAL A 71 -1.12 5.72 -3.79
CA VAL A 71 -0.65 4.44 -3.26
C VAL A 71 -0.85 3.38 -4.33
N SER A 72 0.24 2.77 -4.79
CA SER A 72 0.19 1.57 -5.63
C SER A 72 0.23 0.34 -4.72
N LEU A 73 -0.91 -0.36 -4.59
CA LEU A 73 -1.03 -1.55 -3.74
C LEU A 73 -0.74 -2.86 -4.48
N PHE A 74 -0.83 -2.84 -5.81
CA PHE A 74 -0.66 -3.99 -6.67
C PHE A 74 0.20 -3.58 -7.85
N GLU A 75 1.34 -4.24 -8.03
CA GLU A 75 2.03 -4.18 -9.33
C GLU A 75 1.15 -4.91 -10.36
N PRO A 76 0.85 -4.29 -11.52
CA PRO A 76 0.30 -5.04 -12.62
C PRO A 76 1.28 -6.18 -12.97
N PRO A 77 0.80 -7.38 -13.33
CA PRO A 77 1.68 -8.45 -13.77
C PRO A 77 2.55 -7.91 -14.90
N ALA A 78 3.88 -8.04 -14.77
CA ALA A 78 4.79 -7.68 -15.84
C ALA A 78 4.36 -8.44 -17.11
N GLU A 79 3.91 -7.71 -18.13
CA GLU A 79 3.72 -8.28 -19.45
C GLU A 79 5.06 -8.89 -19.85
N ALA A 80 5.07 -10.21 -20.05
CA ALA A 80 6.25 -10.96 -20.41
C ALA A 80 6.87 -10.31 -21.65
N GLU A 81 8.05 -9.71 -21.48
CA GLU A 81 8.86 -9.18 -22.57
C GLU A 81 9.03 -10.29 -23.62
N GLY A 82 8.51 -10.04 -24.82
CA GLY A 82 8.62 -10.94 -25.95
C GLY A 82 10.09 -11.21 -26.25
N THR A 83 10.52 -12.46 -26.08
CA THR A 83 11.73 -12.96 -26.70
C THR A 83 11.52 -13.01 -28.22
N GLU A 84 11.86 -11.92 -28.91
CA GLU A 84 12.22 -11.98 -30.32
C GLU A 84 13.53 -12.78 -30.44
N GLU A 85 13.40 -14.08 -30.69
CA GLU A 85 14.50 -14.94 -31.11
C GLU A 85 14.92 -14.53 -32.53
N ARG A 86 15.90 -13.62 -32.62
CA ARG A 86 16.59 -13.33 -33.89
C ARG A 86 17.40 -14.56 -34.30
N ALA A 87 16.90 -15.28 -35.30
CA ALA A 87 17.65 -16.31 -36.01
C ALA A 87 18.98 -15.74 -36.52
N PRO A 88 20.13 -16.41 -36.30
CA PRO A 88 21.36 -16.02 -36.97
C PRO A 88 21.27 -16.46 -38.43
N THR A 89 21.15 -15.48 -39.33
CA THR A 89 21.24 -15.70 -40.78
C THR A 89 22.64 -16.14 -41.18
N ASP A 90 22.68 -17.15 -42.03
CA ASP A 90 23.82 -17.88 -42.55
C ASP A 90 24.97 -17.04 -43.12
N GLY A 91 26.18 -17.61 -43.01
CA GLY A 91 27.11 -17.72 -44.14
C GLY A 91 28.00 -16.52 -44.44
N ASN A 92 29.22 -16.55 -43.91
CA ASN A 92 30.35 -15.79 -44.48
C ASN A 92 31.17 -16.70 -45.42
N PRO A 93 31.19 -16.48 -46.74
CA PRO A 93 32.21 -17.03 -47.60
C PRO A 93 33.27 -15.98 -47.95
N SER A 94 34.50 -16.27 -47.49
CA SER A 94 35.82 -15.73 -47.93
C SER A 94 36.07 -14.23 -47.88
#